data_AF-A0A938F0L8-F1
#
_entry.id   AF-A0A938F0L8-F1
#
_cell.length_a   1.000
_cell.length_b   1.000
_cell.length_c   1.000
_cell.angle_alpha   90.00
_cell.angle_beta   90.00
_cell.angle_gamma   90.00
#
_symmetry.space_group_name_H-M   'P 1'
#
loop_
_entity.id
_entity.type
_entity.pdbx_description
1 polymer ?
#
loop_
_entity_poly.entity_id
_entity_poly.type
_entity_poly.pdbx_seq_one_letter_code
_entity_poly.pdbx_strand_id
1 'polypeptide(L)'
;MCAIFCFQREPLYKLSEWVARFDPYLIGLKEQDPNILNDDRVGRSLDALFDADRASLLTKTVLKVVEEFSIELSQLHNDSTTVTVYGEYRGGSSRHNGKT
;
A
#
# COMPACT_ATOMS: atom_id res chain seq x y z
N MET A 1 13.98 -2.49 7.41
CA MET A 1 12.95 -2.95 8.37
C MET A 1 11.93 -1.85 8.56
N CYS A 2 10.65 -2.22 8.67
CA CYS A 2 9.54 -1.41 9.19
C CYS A 2 8.70 -0.54 8.21
N ALA A 3 8.08 -1.16 7.19
CA ALA A 3 6.76 -0.70 6.73
C ALA A 3 5.68 -1.40 7.59
N ILE A 4 5.59 -1.02 8.86
CA ILE A 4 4.68 -1.59 9.87
C ILE A 4 3.66 -0.50 10.22
N PHE A 5 2.78 -0.19 9.28
CA PHE A 5 1.52 0.48 9.60
C PHE A 5 0.45 -0.57 9.90
N CYS A 6 0.26 -1.57 9.02
CA CYS A 6 -0.75 -2.62 9.20
C CYS A 6 -0.47 -3.60 10.35
N PHE A 7 0.76 -3.66 10.86
CA PHE A 7 1.15 -4.56 11.96
C PHE A 7 1.19 -3.86 13.33
N GLN A 8 1.18 -2.52 13.40
CA GLN A 8 0.94 -1.80 14.66
C GLN A 8 -0.55 -1.48 14.73
N ARG A 9 -1.20 -1.79 15.85
CA ARG A 9 -2.61 -1.47 16.08
C ARG A 9 -2.81 0.01 16.41
N GLU A 10 -2.31 0.91 15.56
CA GLU A 10 -2.51 2.35 15.69
C GLU A 10 -3.64 2.80 14.75
N PRO A 11 -4.48 3.75 15.17
CA PRO A 11 -5.56 4.25 14.33
C PRO A 11 -5.01 5.10 13.17
N LEU A 12 -5.72 5.07 12.03
CA LEU A 12 -5.34 5.75 10.78
C LEU A 12 -5.09 7.26 10.95
N TYR A 13 -5.83 7.95 11.82
CA TYR A 13 -5.64 9.39 12.04
C TYR A 13 -4.26 9.74 12.64
N LYS A 14 -3.53 8.77 13.21
CA LYS A 14 -2.15 8.95 13.69
C LYS A 14 -1.10 8.69 12.63
N LEU A 15 -1.49 8.56 11.36
CA LEU A 15 -0.54 8.27 10.29
C LEU A 15 0.58 9.32 10.22
N SER A 16 0.27 10.61 10.35
CA SER A 16 1.28 11.68 10.33
C SER A 16 2.28 11.56 11.49
N GLU A 17 1.80 11.23 12.69
CA GLU A 17 2.64 10.96 13.88
C GLU A 17 3.53 9.73 13.67
N TRP A 18 2.98 8.68 13.06
CA TRP A 18 3.72 7.45 12.75
C TRP A 18 4.84 7.72 11.74
N VAL A 19 4.52 8.45 10.67
CA VAL A 19 5.43 8.87 9.58
C VAL A 19 6.57 9.74 10.09
N ALA A 20 6.28 10.67 11.01
CA ALA A 20 7.27 11.61 11.56
C ALA A 20 8.44 10.93 12.30
N ARG A 21 8.32 9.63 12.61
CA ARG A 21 9.39 8.83 13.24
C ARG A 21 10.42 8.28 12.25
N PHE A 22 10.18 8.44 10.95
CA PHE A 22 11.06 7.96 9.89
C PHE A 22 11.74 9.12 9.17
N ASP A 23 12.89 8.85 8.55
CA ASP A 23 13.54 9.81 7.67
C ASP A 23 12.59 10.16 6.49
N PRO A 24 12.24 11.45 6.29
CA PRO A 24 11.33 11.89 5.23
C PRO A 24 11.76 11.49 3.82
N TYR A 25 13.06 11.30 3.56
CA TYR A 25 13.55 10.84 2.27
C TYR A 25 13.25 9.37 2.02
N LEU A 26 13.27 8.53 3.05
CA LEU A 26 13.00 7.09 2.93
C LEU A 26 11.54 6.78 2.59
N ILE A 27 10.64 7.70 2.92
CA ILE A 27 9.18 7.58 2.70
C ILE A 27 8.68 8.50 1.58
N GLY A 28 9.59 9.15 0.84
CA GLY A 28 9.26 9.97 -0.32
C GLY A 28 8.67 11.35 -0.01
N LEU A 29 8.66 11.77 1.26
CA LEU A 29 8.19 13.10 1.69
C LEU A 29 9.20 14.22 1.38
N LYS A 30 10.51 13.91 1.39
CA LYS A 30 11.58 14.91 1.21
C LYS A 30 11.43 16.06 2.24
N GLU A 31 11.21 17.29 1.80
CA GLU A 31 11.04 18.47 2.67
C GLU A 31 9.57 18.73 3.07
N GLN A 32 8.63 17.84 2.68
CA GLN A 32 7.22 18.02 3.00
C GLN A 32 6.90 17.69 4.45
N ASP A 33 5.96 18.44 5.03
CA ASP A 33 5.43 18.20 6.37
C ASP A 33 4.74 16.82 6.44
N PRO A 34 5.09 15.95 7.42
CA PRO A 34 4.41 14.68 7.68
C PRO A 34 2.87 14.75 7.74
N ASN A 35 2.29 15.90 8.10
CA ASN A 35 0.84 16.13 8.12
C ASN A 35 0.15 15.96 6.76
N ILE A 36 0.91 15.99 5.67
CA ILE A 36 0.37 15.65 4.34
C ILE A 36 -0.07 14.18 4.27
N LEU A 37 0.54 13.28 5.05
CA LEU A 37 0.13 11.88 5.17
C LEU A 37 -0.90 11.73 6.29
N ASN A 38 -2.14 12.10 5.97
CA ASN A 38 -3.32 11.85 6.80
C ASN A 38 -4.21 10.75 6.20
N ASP A 39 -5.10 10.24 7.03
CA ASP A 39 -6.05 9.16 6.73
C ASP A 39 -6.95 9.48 5.54
N ASP A 40 -7.45 10.71 5.42
CA ASP A 40 -8.27 11.15 4.27
C ASP A 40 -7.53 11.03 2.93
N ARG A 41 -6.27 11.48 2.89
CA ARG A 41 -5.45 11.41 1.67
C ARG A 41 -5.09 9.97 1.33
N VAL A 42 -4.77 9.16 2.33
CA VAL A 42 -4.47 7.74 2.14
C VAL A 42 -5.72 6.99 1.68
N GLY A 43 -6.87 7.24 2.28
CA GLY A 43 -8.15 6.67 1.85
C GLY A 43 -8.43 6.94 0.38
N ARG A 44 -8.35 8.21 -0.06
CA ARG A 44 -8.52 8.56 -1.48
C ARG A 44 -7.49 7.91 -2.40
N SER A 45 -6.26 7.72 -1.92
CA SER A 45 -5.21 7.05 -2.70
C SER A 45 -5.50 5.55 -2.85
N LEU A 46 -6.05 4.91 -1.81
CA LEU A 46 -6.49 3.53 -1.85
C LEU A 46 -7.71 3.35 -2.77
N ASP A 47 -8.65 4.29 -2.77
CA ASP A 47 -9.77 4.29 -3.71
C ASP A 47 -9.27 4.38 -5.16
N ALA A 48 -8.36 5.32 -5.45
CA ALA A 48 -7.75 5.43 -6.77
C ALA A 48 -6.98 4.15 -7.19
N LEU A 49 -6.30 3.50 -6.24
CA LEU A 49 -5.64 2.21 -6.48
C LEU A 49 -6.64 1.07 -6.74
N PHE A 50 -7.81 1.11 -6.09
CA PHE A 50 -8.90 0.17 -6.32
C PHE A 50 -9.57 0.35 -7.69
N ASP A 51 -9.57 1.57 -8.23
CA ASP A 51 -10.07 1.81 -9.59
C ASP A 51 -9.02 1.53 -10.67
N ALA A 52 -7.73 1.54 -10.31
CA ALA A 52 -6.63 1.28 -11.23
C ALA A 52 -6.50 -0.21 -11.64
N ASP A 53 -5.87 -0.47 -12.80
CA ASP A 53 -5.42 -1.80 -13.19
C ASP A 53 -4.22 -2.26 -12.34
N ARG A 54 -4.54 -2.79 -11.16
CA ARG A 54 -3.58 -3.26 -10.16
C ARG A 54 -2.67 -4.38 -10.69
N ALA A 55 -3.21 -5.26 -11.53
CA ALA A 55 -2.44 -6.39 -12.06
C ALA A 55 -1.31 -5.89 -12.97
N SER A 56 -1.61 -4.96 -13.87
CA SER A 56 -0.60 -4.31 -14.71
C SER A 56 0.39 -3.48 -13.89
N LEU A 57 -0.08 -2.73 -12.89
CA LEU A 57 0.78 -1.92 -12.02
C LEU A 57 1.77 -2.78 -11.25
N LEU A 58 1.30 -3.88 -10.65
CA LEU A 58 2.14 -4.82 -9.91
C LEU A 58 3.16 -5.48 -10.85
N THR A 59 2.70 -5.98 -12.00
CA THR A 59 3.58 -6.66 -12.98
C THR A 59 4.69 -5.73 -13.44
N LYS A 60 4.37 -4.49 -13.82
CA LYS A 60 5.37 -3.49 -14.23
C LYS A 60 6.37 -3.18 -13.12
N THR A 61 5.89 -3.05 -11.89
CA THR A 61 6.77 -2.81 -10.73
C THR A 61 7.72 -3.97 -10.51
N VAL A 62 7.23 -5.21 -10.51
CA VAL A 62 8.05 -6.41 -10.32
C VAL A 62 9.09 -6.55 -11.44
N LEU A 63 8.70 -6.37 -12.70
CA LEU A 63 9.63 -6.45 -13.83
C LEU A 63 10.76 -5.42 -13.72
N LYS A 64 10.45 -4.18 -13.34
CA LYS A 64 11.47 -3.15 -13.09
C LYS A 64 12.42 -3.54 -11.97
N VAL A 65 11.90 -4.10 -10.88
CA VAL A 65 12.73 -4.54 -9.75
C VAL A 65 13.64 -5.70 -10.17
N VAL A 66 13.12 -6.66 -10.94
CA VAL A 66 13.93 -7.76 -11.48
C VAL A 66 15.07 -7.23 -12.36
N GLU A 67 14.78 -6.29 -13.24
CA GLU A 67 15.76 -5.69 -14.15
C GLU A 67 16.82 -4.89 -13.37
N GLU A 68 16.39 -3.96 -12.51
CA GLU A 68 17.27 -3.06 -11.74
C GLU A 68 18.24 -3.83 -10.84
N PHE A 69 17.74 -4.88 -10.18
CA PHE A 69 18.53 -5.65 -9.21
C PHE A 69 19.07 -6.97 -9.78
N SER A 70 18.86 -7.24 -11.07
CA SER A 70 19.30 -8.48 -11.74
C SER A 70 18.90 -9.75 -10.96
N ILE A 71 17.63 -9.82 -10.55
CA ILE A 71 17.12 -10.89 -9.70
C ILE A 71 17.10 -12.21 -10.49
N GLU A 72 17.67 -13.26 -9.91
CA GLU A 72 17.67 -14.62 -10.44
C GLU A 72 16.25 -15.20 -10.37
N LEU A 73 15.73 -15.73 -11.48
CA LEU A 73 14.33 -16.19 -11.61
C LEU A 73 14.19 -17.70 -11.81
N SER A 74 15.26 -18.49 -11.70
CA SER A 74 15.21 -19.95 -11.82
C SER A 74 14.37 -20.58 -10.71
N GLN A 75 14.26 -19.92 -9.56
CA GLN A 75 13.39 -20.31 -8.46
C GLN A 75 12.55 -19.13 -8.00
N LEU A 76 11.24 -19.24 -8.19
CA LEU A 76 10.26 -18.25 -7.77
C LEU A 76 9.41 -18.83 -6.65
N HIS A 77 9.52 -18.25 -5.46
CA HIS A 77 8.63 -18.55 -4.33
C HIS A 77 7.90 -17.29 -3.91
N ASN A 78 6.58 -17.37 -3.82
CA ASN A 78 5.75 -16.31 -3.28
C ASN A 78 5.25 -16.75 -1.89
N ASP A 79 5.88 -16.24 -0.84
CA ASP A 79 5.43 -16.43 0.54
C ASP A 79 4.55 -15.24 0.95
N SER A 80 3.28 -15.27 0.55
CA SER A 80 2.33 -14.22 0.90
C SER A 80 1.67 -14.50 2.25
N THR A 81 1.67 -13.51 3.15
CA THR A 81 0.79 -13.53 4.33
C THR A 81 -0.53 -12.86 3.98
N THR A 82 -1.65 -13.56 4.15
CA THR A 82 -2.98 -12.97 3.97
C THR A 82 -3.38 -12.19 5.23
N VAL A 83 -3.72 -10.91 5.05
CA VAL A 83 -4.34 -10.08 6.10
C VAL A 83 -5.77 -9.78 5.67
N THR A 84 -6.75 -10.16 6.49
CA THR A 84 -8.16 -9.82 6.25
C THR A 84 -8.59 -8.74 7.22
N VAL A 85 -9.15 -7.66 6.70
CA VAL A 85 -9.76 -6.57 7.48
C VAL A 85 -11.27 -6.62 7.30
N TYR A 86 -12.01 -6.38 8.39
CA TYR A 86 -13.47 -6.37 8.40
C TYR A 86 -13.94 -4.99 8.85
N GLY A 87 -14.92 -4.42 8.14
CA GLY A 87 -15.56 -3.16 8.48
C GLY A 87 -17.02 -3.18 8.06
N GLU A 88 -17.91 -2.72 8.93
CA GLU A 88 -19.33 -2.54 8.59
C GLU A 88 -19.47 -1.26 7.76
N TYR A 89 -19.33 -1.39 6.43
CA TYR A 89 -19.58 -0.27 5.53
C TYR A 89 -21.10 -0.05 5.42
N ARG A 90 -21.60 1.03 6.02
CA ARG A 90 -23.00 1.44 5.91
C ARG A 90 -23.31 1.82 4.46
N GLY A 91 -23.95 0.92 3.71
CA GLY A 91 -24.68 1.24 2.48
C GLY A 91 -23.89 1.35 1.16
N GLY A 92 -22.77 0.66 1.00
CA GLY A 92 -22.09 0.55 -0.30
C GLY A 92 -22.48 -0.74 -1.04
N SER A 93 -23.25 -0.66 -2.12
CA SER A 93 -23.43 -1.82 -3.00
C SER A 93 -22.10 -2.16 -3.66
N SER A 94 -21.42 -3.22 -3.21
CA SER A 94 -20.23 -3.71 -3.91
C SER A 94 -20.66 -4.34 -5.23
N ARG A 95 -20.37 -3.69 -6.37
CA ARG A 95 -20.45 -4.36 -7.67
C ARG A 95 -19.29 -5.36 -7.75
N HIS A 96 -19.56 -6.59 -7.31
CA HIS A 96 -18.73 -7.74 -7.63
C HIS A 96 -18.81 -8.01 -9.14
N ASN A 97 -17.90 -7.42 -9.93
CA ASN A 97 -17.63 -7.89 -11.30
C ASN A 97 -16.68 -9.09 -11.22
N GLY A 98 -17.18 -10.22 -10.74
CA GLY A 98 -16.51 -11.49 -10.92
C GLY A 98 -16.56 -11.88 -12.40
N LYS A 99 -15.42 -11.88 -13.10
CA LYS A 99 -15.33 -12.57 -14.38
C LYS A 99 -15.41 -14.07 -14.12
N THR A 100 -16.42 -14.69 -14.71
CA THR A 100 -16.55 -16.15 -14.89
C THR A 100 -15.63 -16.62 -15.99
#